data_AF-A0A2R8B6J1-F1
#
_entry.id   AF-A0A2R8B6J1-F1
#
_cell.length_a   1.000
_cell.length_b   1.000
_cell.length_c   1.000
_cell.angle_alpha   90.00
_cell.angle_beta   90.00
_cell.angle_gamma   90.00
#
_symmetry.space_group_name_H-M   'P 1'
#
loop_
_entity.id
_entity.type
_entity.pdbx_description
1 polymer ?
#
loop_
_entity_poly.entity_id
_entity_poly.type
_entity_poly.pdbx_seq_one_letter_code
_entity_poly.pdbx_strand_id
1 'polypeptide(L)'
;MHIHQDTIDGTWNEFKGAARSAWGKLTDDKLEQTRGNAEYLAGLLQKEYGMSIEKARDEIDAIAARYDNMALKGDWTAIKGKVREAWGDLTDDEIEKTAGRRSQLVGLLEKRYGENRAKAWEAVNDFVKRNF
;
A
#
# COMPACT_ATOMS: atom_id res chain seq x y z
N MET A 1 8.80 -7.71 -11.17
CA MET A 1 8.33 -6.39 -10.68
C MET A 1 9.20 -6.06 -9.47
N HIS A 2 9.95 -4.97 -9.50
CA HIS A 2 10.98 -4.67 -8.49
C HIS A 2 10.36 -4.04 -7.24
N ILE A 3 10.58 -4.68 -6.09
CA ILE A 3 10.28 -4.14 -4.78
C ILE A 3 11.43 -3.20 -4.45
N HIS A 4 11.26 -1.92 -4.79
CA HIS A 4 12.21 -0.89 -4.39
C HIS A 4 11.82 -0.36 -3.01
N GLN A 5 12.85 -0.26 -2.17
CA GLN A 5 12.87 0.16 -0.78
C GLN A 5 11.93 1.34 -0.49
N ASP A 6 10.75 1.06 0.04
CA ASP A 6 9.92 2.06 0.72
C ASP A 6 9.38 1.38 1.98
N THR A 7 9.92 1.78 3.11
CA THR A 7 9.51 1.37 4.46
C THR A 7 7.99 1.50 4.57
N ILE A 8 7.32 0.49 5.12
CA ILE A 8 5.87 0.53 5.42
C ILE A 8 5.65 1.47 6.62
N ASP A 9 6.07 2.73 6.55
CA ASP A 9 6.21 3.61 7.72
C ASP A 9 4.85 4.21 8.13
N GLY A 10 4.05 4.63 7.14
CA GLY A 10 2.74 5.26 7.37
C GLY A 10 1.61 4.29 7.76
N THR A 11 1.71 3.02 7.36
CA THR A 11 0.70 1.97 7.61
C THR A 11 1.25 0.82 8.47
N TRP A 12 2.42 1.01 9.11
CA TRP A 12 3.14 -0.06 9.81
C TRP A 12 2.29 -0.77 10.86
N ASN A 13 1.56 -0.01 11.68
CA ASN A 13 0.77 -0.57 12.78
C ASN A 13 -0.39 -1.43 12.27
N GLU A 14 -1.02 -1.04 11.16
CA GLU A 14 -2.08 -1.82 10.53
C GLU A 14 -1.51 -3.07 9.86
N PHE A 15 -0.38 -2.93 9.17
CA PHE A 15 0.36 -4.05 8.60
C PHE A 15 0.79 -5.04 9.69
N LYS A 16 1.30 -4.59 10.84
CA LYS A 16 1.68 -5.46 11.96
C LYS A 16 0.49 -6.28 12.47
N GLY A 17 -0.66 -5.65 12.66
CA GLY A 17 -1.89 -6.35 13.07
C GLY A 17 -2.31 -7.42 12.07
N ALA A 18 -2.20 -7.10 10.77
CA ALA A 18 -2.50 -8.01 9.68
C ALA A 18 -1.50 -9.17 9.55
N ALA A 19 -0.22 -8.85 9.61
CA ALA A 19 0.90 -9.77 9.59
C ALA A 19 0.81 -10.75 10.76
N ARG A 20 0.45 -10.29 11.96
CA ARG A 20 0.20 -11.16 13.12
C ARG A 20 -0.98 -12.11 12.88
N SER A 21 -2.04 -11.61 12.23
CA SER A 21 -3.24 -12.41 11.91
C SER A 21 -2.96 -13.47 10.85
N ALA A 22 -2.24 -13.11 9.78
CA ALA A 22 -1.91 -14.00 8.67
C ALA A 22 -0.76 -14.97 9.00
N TRP A 23 0.25 -14.47 9.72
CA TRP A 23 1.45 -15.20 10.08
C TRP A 23 1.55 -15.34 11.60
N GLY A 24 0.65 -16.11 12.20
CA GLY A 24 0.62 -16.30 13.66
C GLY A 24 1.91 -16.79 14.33
N LYS A 25 2.95 -17.18 13.58
CA LYS A 25 4.32 -17.47 14.09
C LYS A 25 5.21 -16.22 14.22
N LEU A 26 4.88 -15.14 13.53
CA LEU A 26 5.53 -13.85 13.64
C LEU A 26 4.86 -13.04 14.77
N THR A 27 5.59 -12.86 15.87
CA THR A 27 5.19 -12.01 16.98
C THR A 27 5.43 -10.53 16.66
N ASP A 28 4.76 -9.63 17.40
CA ASP A 28 4.93 -8.18 17.21
C ASP A 28 6.40 -7.78 17.31
N ASP A 29 7.13 -8.27 18.32
CA ASP A 29 8.59 -8.04 18.47
C ASP A 29 9.43 -8.47 17.26
N LYS A 30 9.07 -9.57 16.58
CA LYS A 30 9.79 -10.02 15.38
C LYS A 30 9.50 -9.10 14.20
N LEU A 31 8.26 -8.64 14.09
CA LEU A 31 7.88 -7.65 13.08
C LEU A 31 8.58 -6.32 13.37
N GLU A 32 8.55 -5.82 14.61
CA GLU A 32 9.18 -4.55 15.04
C GLU A 32 10.67 -4.48 14.72
N GLN A 33 11.40 -5.59 14.89
CA GLN A 33 12.82 -5.68 14.53
C GLN A 33 13.10 -5.41 13.05
N THR A 34 12.12 -5.63 12.17
CA THR A 34 12.24 -5.30 10.75
C THR A 34 11.97 -3.83 10.44
N ARG A 35 11.34 -3.09 11.37
CA ARG A 35 10.94 -1.69 11.20
C ARG A 35 10.23 -1.41 9.86
N GLY A 36 9.34 -2.30 9.41
CA GLY A 36 8.64 -2.11 8.14
C GLY A 36 9.48 -2.34 6.89
N ASN A 37 10.68 -2.92 7.02
CA ASN A 37 11.49 -3.29 5.87
C ASN A 37 11.02 -4.63 5.28
N ALA A 38 10.46 -4.56 4.07
CA ALA A 38 9.94 -5.71 3.35
C ALA A 38 10.99 -6.80 3.06
N GLU A 39 12.27 -6.44 2.88
CA GLU A 39 13.32 -7.42 2.63
C GLU A 39 13.69 -8.21 3.88
N TYR A 40 13.81 -7.53 5.03
CA TYR A 40 14.01 -8.20 6.32
C TYR A 40 12.81 -9.07 6.70
N LEU A 41 11.58 -8.59 6.46
CA LEU A 41 10.37 -9.39 6.63
C LEU A 41 10.35 -10.63 5.74
N ALA A 42 10.74 -10.49 4.47
CA ALA A 42 10.82 -11.61 3.55
C ALA A 42 11.85 -12.65 4.02
N GLY A 43 12.99 -12.21 4.55
CA GLY A 43 13.99 -13.08 5.16
C GLY A 43 13.51 -13.80 6.42
N LEU A 44 12.71 -13.13 7.26
CA LEU A 44 12.08 -13.77 8.42
C LEU A 44 11.05 -14.82 8.00
N LEU A 45 10.21 -14.51 7.02
CA LEU A 45 9.22 -15.45 6.47
C LEU A 45 9.90 -16.67 5.85
N GLN A 46 10.98 -16.49 5.11
CA GLN A 46 11.78 -17.60 4.59
C GLN A 46 12.29 -18.50 5.73
N LYS A 47 12.81 -17.93 6.82
CA LYS A 47 13.35 -18.70 7.95
C LYS A 47 12.27 -19.39 8.80
N GLU A 48 11.16 -18.72 9.09
CA GLU A 48 10.11 -19.21 10.00
C GLU A 48 9.10 -20.14 9.31
N TYR A 49 8.87 -19.94 8.01
CA TYR A 49 7.89 -20.69 7.22
C TYR A 49 8.52 -21.56 6.12
N GLY A 50 9.84 -21.48 5.90
CA GLY A 50 10.53 -22.27 4.88
C GLY A 50 10.14 -21.91 3.45
N MET A 51 9.56 -20.72 3.23
CA MET A 51 9.09 -20.28 1.91
C MET A 51 10.18 -19.58 1.11
N SER A 52 10.08 -19.63 -0.21
CA SER A 52 10.96 -18.86 -1.09
C SER A 52 10.78 -17.35 -0.86
N ILE A 53 11.86 -16.58 -1.04
CA ILE A 53 11.84 -15.11 -0.92
C ILE A 53 10.77 -14.48 -1.82
N GLU A 54 10.53 -15.03 -3.01
CA GLU A 54 9.48 -14.56 -3.93
C GLU A 54 8.10 -14.71 -3.29
N LYS A 55 7.79 -15.88 -2.74
CA LYS A 55 6.52 -16.14 -2.06
C LYS A 55 6.34 -15.28 -0.81
N ALA A 56 7.42 -15.06 -0.06
CA ALA A 56 7.40 -14.18 1.10
C ALA A 56 7.10 -12.73 0.71
N ARG A 57 7.68 -12.25 -0.39
CA ARG A 57 7.41 -10.93 -0.96
C ARG A 57 5.97 -10.78 -1.43
N ASP A 58 5.43 -11.76 -2.15
CA ASP A 58 4.03 -11.79 -2.56
C ASP A 58 3.07 -11.73 -1.35
N GLU A 59 3.37 -12.46 -0.27
CA GLU A 59 2.56 -12.43 0.94
C GLU A 59 2.60 -11.06 1.65
N ILE A 60 3.79 -10.45 1.73
CA ILE A 60 3.95 -9.09 2.27
C ILE A 60 3.15 -8.08 1.43
N ASP A 61 3.25 -8.15 0.10
CA ASP A 61 2.51 -7.27 -0.80
C ASP A 61 1.00 -7.48 -0.67
N ALA A 62 0.55 -8.74 -0.58
CA ALA A 62 -0.86 -9.08 -0.40
C ALA A 62 -1.42 -8.56 0.92
N ILE A 63 -0.65 -8.61 2.01
CA ILE A 63 -1.07 -8.06 3.31
C ILE A 63 -1.08 -6.53 3.27
N ALA A 64 -0.04 -5.91 2.74
CA ALA A 64 0.01 -4.46 2.57
C ALA A 64 -1.16 -3.95 1.71
N ALA A 65 -1.48 -4.65 0.62
CA ALA A 65 -2.61 -4.34 -0.26
C ALA A 65 -3.99 -4.60 0.38
N ARG A 66 -4.10 -5.56 1.31
CA ARG A 66 -5.35 -5.85 2.04
C ARG A 66 -5.72 -4.74 3.02
N TYR A 67 -4.73 -4.03 3.59
CA TYR A 67 -4.96 -2.99 4.58
C TYR A 67 -4.80 -1.57 4.03
N ASP A 68 -4.14 -1.40 2.87
CA ASP A 68 -4.35 -0.24 1.98
C ASP A 68 -5.83 -0.14 1.50
N ASN A 69 -6.60 -1.20 1.68
CA ASN A 69 -8.01 -1.32 1.30
C ASN A 69 -9.00 -0.71 2.32
N MET A 70 -8.57 0.26 3.15
CA MET A 70 -9.50 1.08 3.90
C MET A 70 -10.21 2.07 2.94
N ALA A 71 -11.32 1.56 2.40
CA ALA A 71 -12.52 2.26 1.99
C ALA A 71 -12.36 3.45 1.02
N LEU A 72 -12.26 3.13 -0.28
CA LEU A 72 -12.86 3.98 -1.32
C LEU A 72 -13.96 3.24 -2.09
N LYS A 73 -14.16 1.93 -1.88
CA LYS A 73 -15.10 1.10 -2.67
C LYS A 73 -16.57 1.46 -2.49
N GLY A 74 -16.99 1.90 -1.29
CA GLY A 74 -18.39 2.27 -1.03
C GLY A 74 -18.79 3.61 -1.63
N ASP A 75 -17.87 4.58 -1.59
CA ASP A 75 -18.07 5.95 -2.06
C ASP A 75 -17.33 6.26 -3.37
N TRP A 76 -16.88 5.23 -4.10
CA TRP A 76 -15.93 5.40 -5.22
C TRP A 76 -16.42 6.40 -6.25
N THR A 77 -17.70 6.36 -6.59
CA THR A 77 -18.32 7.31 -7.52
C THR A 77 -18.23 8.75 -7.04
N ALA A 78 -18.40 9.00 -5.73
CA ALA A 78 -18.24 10.33 -5.14
C ALA A 78 -16.77 10.75 -5.04
N ILE A 79 -15.90 9.79 -4.72
CA ILE A 79 -14.45 9.98 -4.66
C ILE A 79 -13.89 10.31 -6.03
N LYS A 80 -14.35 9.67 -7.09
CA LYS A 80 -13.91 9.90 -8.47
C LYS A 80 -14.02 11.37 -8.87
N GLY A 81 -15.14 12.01 -8.53
CA GLY A 81 -15.34 13.45 -8.73
C GLY A 81 -14.29 14.29 -7.99
N LYS A 82 -14.11 14.01 -6.70
CA LYS A 82 -13.12 14.69 -5.86
C LYS A 82 -11.68 14.48 -6.34
N VAL A 83 -11.34 13.27 -6.83
CA VAL A 83 -10.03 12.95 -7.41
C VAL A 83 -9.79 13.79 -8.67
N ARG A 84 -10.78 13.92 -9.56
CA ARG A 84 -10.69 14.83 -10.72
C ARG A 84 -10.50 16.28 -10.28
N GLU A 85 -11.21 16.73 -9.24
CA GLU A 85 -11.07 18.10 -8.72
C GLU A 85 -9.69 18.35 -8.12
N ALA A 86 -9.12 17.38 -7.40
CA ALA A 86 -7.79 17.47 -6.80
C ALA A 86 -6.67 17.39 -7.84
N TRP A 87 -6.85 16.58 -8.89
CA TRP A 87 -5.87 16.33 -9.94
C TRP A 87 -6.51 16.52 -11.32
N GLY A 88 -6.66 17.78 -11.73
CA GLY A 88 -7.34 18.17 -12.98
C GLY A 88 -6.73 17.60 -14.27
N ASP A 89 -5.51 17.08 -14.23
CA ASP A 89 -4.86 16.43 -15.38
C ASP A 89 -5.27 14.96 -15.56
N LEU A 90 -5.94 14.35 -14.58
CA LEU A 90 -6.42 12.97 -14.64
C LEU A 90 -7.79 12.89 -15.30
N THR A 91 -7.92 11.99 -16.28
CA THR A 91 -9.20 11.72 -16.94
C THR A 91 -10.08 10.75 -16.14
N ASP A 92 -11.40 10.79 -16.39
CA ASP A 92 -12.36 9.89 -15.70
C ASP A 92 -12.00 8.41 -15.90
N ASP A 93 -11.58 8.05 -17.12
CA ASP A 93 -11.18 6.70 -17.51
C ASP A 93 -9.90 6.24 -16.79
N GLU A 94 -8.94 7.13 -16.62
CA GLU A 94 -7.70 6.83 -15.88
C GLU A 94 -8.00 6.60 -14.40
N ILE A 95 -8.84 7.45 -13.82
CA ILE A 95 -9.27 7.31 -12.43
C ILE A 95 -10.06 6.01 -12.29
N GLU A 96 -11.00 5.71 -13.19
CA GLU A 96 -11.83 4.49 -13.15
C GLU A 96 -11.02 3.20 -13.13
N LYS A 97 -9.92 3.13 -13.89
CA LYS A 97 -9.03 1.96 -13.93
C LYS A 97 -8.40 1.65 -12.55
N THR A 98 -8.32 2.63 -11.66
CA THR A 98 -7.83 2.41 -10.30
C THR A 98 -8.84 1.62 -9.45
N ALA A 99 -10.13 1.67 -9.81
CA ALA A 99 -11.24 1.01 -9.11
C ALA A 99 -11.25 1.30 -7.59
N GLY A 100 -10.94 2.54 -7.20
CA GLY A 100 -10.86 2.95 -5.80
C GLY A 100 -9.69 2.37 -5.03
N ARG A 101 -8.65 1.87 -5.70
CA ARG A 101 -7.44 1.40 -5.03
C ARG A 101 -6.44 2.54 -4.90
N ARG A 102 -6.10 2.92 -3.66
CA ARG A 102 -5.11 3.97 -3.38
C ARG A 102 -3.76 3.67 -4.02
N SER A 103 -3.24 2.45 -3.85
CA SER A 103 -2.04 1.97 -4.57
C SER A 103 -2.08 2.15 -6.09
N GLN A 104 -3.25 1.97 -6.73
CA GLN A 104 -3.39 2.22 -8.18
C GLN A 104 -3.46 3.72 -8.51
N LEU A 105 -4.09 4.53 -7.65
CA LEU A 105 -4.11 5.98 -7.78
C LEU A 105 -2.70 6.58 -7.60
N VAL A 106 -1.91 6.09 -6.63
CA VAL A 106 -0.50 6.43 -6.46
C VAL A 106 0.29 6.10 -7.72
N GLY A 107 0.11 4.89 -8.28
CA GLY A 107 0.76 4.50 -9.52
C GLY A 107 0.33 5.33 -10.74
N LEU A 108 -0.90 5.85 -10.73
CA LEU A 108 -1.38 6.77 -11.76
C LEU A 108 -0.75 8.16 -11.63
N LEU A 109 -0.66 8.68 -10.40
CA LEU A 109 -0.01 9.97 -10.11
C LEU A 109 1.49 9.93 -10.42
N GLU A 110 2.18 8.85 -10.04
CA GLU A 110 3.59 8.61 -10.37
C GLU A 110 3.81 8.70 -11.90
N LYS A 111 2.93 8.10 -12.69
CA LYS A 111 2.99 8.14 -14.17
C LYS A 111 2.63 9.49 -14.77
N ARG A 112 1.67 10.22 -14.18
CA ARG A 112 1.14 11.47 -14.74
C ARG A 112 2.00 12.67 -14.39
N TYR A 113 2.41 12.77 -13.14
CA TYR A 113 3.11 13.92 -12.59
C TYR A 113 4.62 13.68 -12.46
N GLY A 114 5.10 12.46 -12.71
CA GLY A 114 6.53 12.11 -12.62
C GLY A 114 7.08 12.23 -11.19
N GLU A 115 6.21 12.27 -10.19
CA GLU A 115 6.59 12.35 -8.79
C GLU A 115 7.14 11.01 -8.31
N ASN A 116 8.05 11.04 -7.33
CA ASN A 116 8.45 9.78 -6.70
C ASN A 116 7.26 9.16 -5.97
N ARG A 117 7.31 7.84 -5.81
CA ARG A 117 6.24 7.07 -5.19
C ARG A 117 5.85 7.58 -3.80
N ALA A 118 6.82 7.99 -2.98
CA ALA A 118 6.56 8.55 -1.65
C ALA A 118 5.73 9.85 -1.70
N LYS A 119 6.04 10.78 -2.60
CA LYS A 119 5.26 12.02 -2.80
C LYS A 119 3.84 11.72 -3.29
N ALA A 120 3.70 10.79 -4.23
CA ALA A 120 2.39 10.37 -4.70
C ALA A 120 1.57 9.72 -3.58
N TRP A 121 2.22 8.93 -2.70
CA TRP A 121 1.60 8.40 -1.48
C TRP A 121 1.14 9.49 -0.53
N GLU A 122 1.97 10.49 -0.26
CA GLU A 122 1.61 11.61 0.59
C GLU A 122 0.43 12.40 0.03
N ALA A 123 0.42 12.66 -1.29
CA ALA A 123 -0.68 13.35 -1.96
C ALA A 123 -2.00 12.59 -1.84
N VAL A 124 -1.99 11.27 -2.06
CA VAL A 124 -3.19 10.44 -1.89
C VAL A 124 -3.64 10.38 -0.43
N ASN A 125 -2.70 10.30 0.52
CA ASN A 125 -3.03 10.30 1.95
C ASN A 125 -3.62 11.64 2.41
N ASP A 126 -3.07 12.77 1.98
CA ASP A 126 -3.61 14.11 2.27
C ASP A 126 -5.00 14.27 1.65
N PHE A 127 -5.18 13.85 0.40
CA PHE A 127 -6.48 13.87 -0.26
C PHE A 127 -7.54 13.11 0.53
N VAL A 128 -7.24 11.89 0.98
CA VAL A 128 -8.15 11.09 1.80
C VAL A 128 -8.47 11.82 3.10
N LYS A 129 -7.46 12.26 3.86
CA LYS A 129 -7.64 12.94 5.16
C LYS A 129 -8.45 14.23 5.07
N ARG A 130 -8.40 14.93 3.93
CA ARG A 130 -9.18 16.17 3.71
C ARG A 130 -10.62 15.90 3.34
N ASN A 131 -10.92 14.74 2.80
CA ASN A 131 -12.22 14.42 2.22
C ASN A 131 -13.03 13.41 3.02
N PHE A 132 -12.40 12.73 3.99
CA PHE A 132 -12.93 11.67 4.84
C PHE A 132 -12.25 11.71 6.22
#